data_AF-A0A7R9G6X6-F1
#
_entry.id   AF-A0A7R9G6X6-F1
#
_cell.length_a   1.000
_cell.length_b   1.000
_cell.length_c   1.000
_cell.angle_alpha   90.00
_cell.angle_beta   90.00
_cell.angle_gamma   90.00
#
_symmetry.space_group_name_H-M   'P 1'
#
loop_
_entity.id
_entity.type
_entity.pdbx_description
1 polymer ?
#
loop_
_entity_poly.entity_id
_entity_poly.type
_entity_poly.pdbx_seq_one_letter_code
_entity_poly.pdbx_strand_id
1 'polypeptide(L)'
;LSRAKFESLVGDLIKKTISPCQKALQDAEVSKSDIGEVLLVGGMTRMPKVQSTVQDIFGRQPSRAVNPDEAVAVGAAVQGGVLAGDVTDVLLLDVTPLSLGIETLGGVFTRLISRNTTIPTKKSQV
;
A
#
# COMPACT_ATOMS: atom_id res chain seq x y z
N LEU A 1 -1.12 10.71 -30.71
CA LEU A 1 -1.97 9.90 -29.80
C LEU A 1 -2.80 10.84 -28.94
N SER A 2 -4.13 10.73 -28.90
CA SER A 2 -4.95 11.55 -28.00
C SER A 2 -4.96 10.98 -26.58
N ARG A 3 -5.27 11.81 -25.57
CA ARG A 3 -5.43 11.35 -24.18
C ARG A 3 -6.47 10.23 -24.07
N ALA A 4 -7.64 10.42 -24.69
CA ALA A 4 -8.71 9.43 -24.69
C ALA A 4 -8.26 8.09 -25.29
N LYS A 5 -7.46 8.11 -26.37
CA LYS A 5 -6.91 6.88 -26.95
C LYS A 5 -5.92 6.22 -26.00
N PHE A 6 -5.02 6.97 -25.37
CA PHE A 6 -4.09 6.42 -24.38
C PHE A 6 -4.83 5.80 -23.19
N GLU A 7 -5.81 6.52 -22.62
CA GLU A 7 -6.64 6.02 -21.52
C GLU A 7 -7.39 4.74 -21.88
N SER A 8 -7.87 4.61 -23.13
CA SER A 8 -8.50 3.36 -23.60
C SER A 8 -7.52 2.18 -23.65
N LEU A 9 -6.23 2.44 -23.95
CA LEU A 9 -5.21 1.40 -24.05
C LEU A 9 -4.76 0.90 -22.68
N VAL A 10 -4.71 1.78 -21.67
CA VAL A 10 -4.22 1.43 -20.31
C VAL A 10 -5.35 1.22 -19.30
N GLY A 11 -6.61 1.38 -19.71
CA GLY A 11 -7.76 1.35 -18.81
C GLY A 11 -7.85 0.06 -17.97
N ASP A 12 -7.52 -1.08 -18.56
CA ASP A 12 -7.55 -2.35 -17.83
C ASP A 12 -6.42 -2.50 -16.81
N LEU A 13 -5.28 -1.82 -17.02
CA LEU A 13 -4.20 -1.76 -16.02
C LEU A 13 -4.63 -0.93 -14.81
N ILE A 14 -5.28 0.21 -15.04
CA ILE A 14 -5.81 1.07 -13.96
C ILE A 14 -6.91 0.32 -13.19
N LYS A 15 -7.82 -0.39 -13.87
CA LYS A 15 -8.87 -1.17 -13.19
C LYS A 15 -8.30 -2.24 -12.25
N LYS A 16 -7.17 -2.87 -12.59
CA LYS A 16 -6.51 -3.86 -11.72
C LYS A 16 -6.07 -3.29 -10.37
N THR A 17 -5.87 -1.97 -10.25
CA THR A 17 -5.46 -1.34 -8.98
C THR A 17 -6.62 -1.11 -8.02
N ILE A 18 -7.88 -1.17 -8.49
CA ILE A 18 -9.07 -0.91 -7.66
C ILE A 18 -9.26 -1.99 -6.60
N SER A 19 -9.16 -3.28 -7.00
CA SER A 19 -9.42 -4.40 -6.09
C SER A 19 -8.43 -4.47 -4.92
N PRO A 20 -7.11 -4.29 -5.10
CA PRO A 20 -6.16 -4.18 -3.99
C PRO A 20 -6.51 -3.07 -2.99
N CYS A 21 -6.92 -1.88 -3.44
CA CYS A 21 -7.32 -0.79 -2.54
C CYS A 21 -8.54 -1.17 -1.69
N GLN A 22 -9.54 -1.82 -2.29
CA GLN A 22 -10.74 -2.27 -1.56
C GLN A 22 -10.40 -3.37 -0.55
N LYS A 23 -9.54 -4.32 -0.91
CA LYS A 23 -9.06 -5.36 -0.01
C LYS A 23 -8.28 -4.78 1.18
N ALA A 24 -7.46 -3.76 0.95
CA ALA A 24 -6.73 -3.10 2.03
C ALA A 24 -7.66 -2.42 3.04
N LEU A 25 -8.73 -1.75 2.58
CA LEU A 25 -9.76 -1.18 3.47
C LEU A 25 -10.46 -2.27 4.30
N GLN A 26 -10.79 -3.41 3.67
CA GLN A 26 -11.40 -4.55 4.36
C GLN A 26 -10.45 -5.16 5.39
N ASP A 27 -9.19 -5.38 5.02
CA ASP A 27 -8.17 -5.98 5.88
C ASP A 27 -7.82 -5.09 7.09
N ALA A 28 -7.96 -3.77 6.94
CA ALA A 28 -7.79 -2.78 8.01
C ALA A 28 -9.07 -2.51 8.80
N GLU A 29 -10.20 -3.10 8.40
CA GLU A 29 -11.53 -2.89 9.02
C GLU A 29 -11.96 -1.42 9.08
N VAL A 30 -11.57 -0.62 8.07
CA VAL A 30 -11.90 0.81 7.99
C VAL A 30 -12.81 1.12 6.80
N SER A 31 -13.68 2.10 7.00
CA SER A 31 -14.50 2.68 5.95
C SER A 31 -13.74 3.76 5.18
N LYS A 32 -14.25 4.14 4.00
CA LYS A 32 -13.67 5.26 3.22
C LYS A 32 -13.69 6.58 3.99
N SER A 33 -14.69 6.78 4.86
CA SER A 33 -14.84 7.99 5.67
C SER A 33 -13.78 8.11 6.77
N ASP A 34 -13.20 6.99 7.20
CA ASP A 34 -12.15 6.98 8.23
C ASP A 34 -10.79 7.43 7.66
N ILE A 35 -10.67 7.51 6.32
CA ILE A 35 -9.46 7.97 5.64
C ILE A 35 -9.37 9.50 5.72
N GLY A 36 -8.43 9.98 6.55
CA GLY A 36 -8.14 11.41 6.73
C GLY A 36 -7.45 12.05 5.53
N GLU A 37 -6.54 11.33 4.86
CA GLU A 37 -5.78 11.87 3.73
C GLU A 37 -5.44 10.76 2.72
N VAL A 38 -5.38 11.12 1.44
CA VAL A 38 -4.95 10.22 0.35
C VAL A 38 -3.68 10.79 -0.25
N LEU A 39 -2.57 10.08 -0.10
CA LEU A 39 -1.27 10.46 -0.64
C LEU A 39 -0.97 9.69 -1.92
N LEU A 40 -0.48 10.38 -2.95
CA LEU A 40 -0.07 9.76 -4.22
C LEU A 40 1.45 9.74 -4.31
N VAL A 41 2.01 8.55 -4.57
CA VAL A 41 3.45 8.34 -4.70
C VAL A 41 3.75 7.57 -5.99
N GLY A 42 4.82 7.96 -6.69
CA GLY A 42 5.27 7.39 -7.97
C GLY A 42 4.76 8.14 -9.20
N GLY A 43 5.60 8.27 -10.22
CA GLY A 43 5.34 9.11 -11.40
C GLY A 43 4.05 8.78 -12.18
N MET A 44 3.62 7.51 -12.21
CA MET A 44 2.37 7.13 -12.89
C MET A 44 1.11 7.72 -12.23
N THR A 45 1.18 8.15 -10.97
CA THR A 45 0.08 8.84 -10.29
C THR A 45 -0.17 10.26 -10.82
N ARG A 46 0.73 10.80 -11.65
CA ARG A 46 0.54 12.08 -12.34
C ARG A 46 -0.49 12.00 -13.47
N MET A 47 -0.85 10.79 -13.89
CA MET A 47 -1.87 10.59 -14.93
C MET A 47 -3.27 11.01 -14.40
N PRO A 48 -3.99 11.92 -15.08
CA PRO A 48 -5.30 12.40 -14.62
C PRO A 48 -6.31 11.28 -14.36
N LYS A 49 -6.31 10.24 -15.20
CA LYS A 49 -7.21 9.09 -15.03
C LYS A 49 -6.94 8.30 -13.76
N VAL A 50 -5.68 8.17 -13.34
CA VAL A 50 -5.31 7.50 -12.09
C VAL A 50 -5.80 8.33 -10.90
N GLN A 51 -5.59 9.65 -10.93
CA GLN A 51 -6.05 10.56 -9.88
C GLN A 51 -7.58 10.52 -9.72
N SER A 52 -8.32 10.55 -10.84
CA SER A 52 -9.79 10.44 -10.80
C SER A 52 -10.22 9.09 -10.24
N THR A 53 -9.58 7.99 -10.65
CA THR A 53 -9.93 6.65 -10.14
C THR A 53 -9.66 6.53 -8.65
N VAL A 54 -8.56 7.09 -8.13
CA VAL A 54 -8.27 7.12 -6.70
C VAL A 54 -9.33 7.95 -5.95
N GLN A 55 -9.72 9.10 -6.49
CA GLN A 55 -10.79 9.92 -5.93
C GLN A 55 -12.13 9.16 -5.89
N ASP A 56 -12.47 8.39 -6.94
CA ASP A 56 -13.66 7.54 -6.97
C ASP A 56 -13.61 6.41 -5.92
N ILE A 57 -12.41 5.84 -5.70
CA ILE A 57 -12.20 4.78 -4.71
C ILE A 57 -12.40 5.31 -3.30
N PHE A 58 -11.74 6.40 -2.93
CA PHE A 58 -11.69 6.87 -1.53
C PHE A 58 -12.68 8.00 -1.22
N GLY A 59 -13.34 8.58 -2.21
CA GLY A 59 -14.28 9.70 -2.04
C GLY A 59 -13.63 11.00 -1.58
N ARG A 60 -12.29 11.09 -1.65
CA ARG A 60 -11.49 12.23 -1.18
C ARG A 60 -10.52 12.65 -2.27
N GLN A 61 -10.30 13.95 -2.41
CA GLN A 61 -9.31 14.48 -3.33
C GLN A 61 -7.90 14.12 -2.82
N PRO A 62 -7.03 13.54 -3.66
CA PRO A 62 -5.66 13.25 -3.26
C PRO A 62 -4.87 14.52 -2.94
N SER A 63 -4.06 14.45 -1.89
CA SER A 63 -3.23 15.53 -1.42
C SER A 63 -2.09 15.84 -2.38
N ARG A 64 -1.64 17.09 -2.34
CA ARG A 64 -0.44 17.58 -3.04
C ARG A 64 0.70 17.91 -2.08
N ALA A 65 0.57 17.53 -0.81
CA ALA A 65 1.57 17.82 0.23
C ALA A 65 2.89 17.05 0.01
N VAL A 66 2.88 16.00 -0.80
CA VAL A 66 4.00 15.06 -0.98
C VAL A 66 4.53 15.13 -2.40
N ASN A 67 5.86 15.20 -2.56
CA ASN A 67 6.52 15.02 -3.85
C ASN A 67 6.51 13.52 -4.22
N PRO A 68 5.77 13.09 -5.26
CA PRO A 68 5.60 11.67 -5.57
C PRO A 68 6.88 10.98 -6.03
N ASP A 69 7.90 11.72 -6.45
CA ASP A 69 9.15 11.14 -6.98
C ASP A 69 10.24 10.99 -5.91
N GLU A 70 10.15 11.74 -4.81
CA GLU A 70 11.20 11.83 -3.79
C GLU A 70 10.79 11.29 -2.42
N ALA A 71 9.48 11.25 -2.12
CA ALA A 71 8.97 10.91 -0.79
C ALA A 71 9.50 9.59 -0.24
N VAL A 72 9.65 8.58 -1.10
CA VAL A 72 10.17 7.26 -0.70
C VAL A 72 11.63 7.36 -0.26
N ALA A 73 12.46 8.09 -1.00
CA ALA A 73 13.87 8.26 -0.68
C ALA A 73 14.06 9.06 0.62
N VAL A 74 13.26 10.12 0.80
CA VAL A 74 13.25 10.90 2.04
C VAL A 74 12.82 10.04 3.22
N GLY A 75 11.76 9.24 3.07
CA GLY A 75 11.31 8.31 4.11
C GLY A 75 12.37 7.27 4.49
N ALA A 76 13.11 6.75 3.51
CA ALA A 76 14.23 5.83 3.76
C ALA A 76 15.37 6.51 4.55
N ALA A 77 15.70 7.77 4.23
CA ALA A 77 16.70 8.54 4.96
C ALA A 77 16.27 8.80 6.42
N VAL A 78 14.99 9.15 6.64
CA VAL A 78 14.43 9.31 7.99
C VAL A 78 14.54 8.00 8.78
N GLN A 79 14.18 6.86 8.17
CA GLN A 79 14.33 5.54 8.80
C GLN A 79 15.80 5.23 9.15
N GLY A 80 16.75 5.62 8.30
CA GLY A 80 18.18 5.52 8.58
C GLY A 80 18.60 6.36 9.80
N GLY A 81 18.09 7.60 9.91
CA GLY A 81 18.31 8.47 11.06
C GLY A 81 17.73 7.91 12.36
N VAL A 82 16.58 7.24 12.31
CA VAL A 82 15.99 6.54 13.47
C VAL A 82 16.90 5.38 13.91
N LEU A 83 17.43 4.60 12.97
CA LEU A 83 18.36 3.50 13.28
C LEU A 83 19.71 3.99 13.82
N ALA A 84 20.18 5.15 13.38
CA ALA A 84 21.41 5.78 13.87
C ALA A 84 21.24 6.44 15.25
N GLY A 85 20.00 6.71 15.67
CA GLY A 85 19.68 7.45 16.90
C GLY A 85 19.65 8.97 16.74
N ASP A 86 19.84 9.50 15.52
CA ASP A 86 19.79 10.93 15.20
C ASP A 86 18.36 11.48 15.20
N VAL A 87 17.38 10.62 14.89
CA VAL A 87 15.94 10.93 14.95
C VAL A 87 15.33 10.20 16.14
N THR A 88 14.82 10.97 17.10
CA THR A 88 14.17 10.46 18.31
C THR A 88 12.64 10.60 18.22
N ASP A 89 11.92 9.87 19.07
CA ASP A 89 10.45 9.92 19.19
C ASP A 89 9.62 9.45 17.97
N VAL A 90 10.23 8.67 17.07
CA VAL A 90 9.52 7.99 15.98
C VAL A 90 9.54 6.48 16.20
N LEU A 91 8.35 5.88 16.30
CA LEU A 91 8.16 4.43 16.36
C LEU A 91 7.39 3.97 15.12
N LEU A 92 7.97 3.04 14.37
CA LEU A 92 7.35 2.41 13.21
C LEU A 92 7.03 0.94 13.52
N LEU A 93 5.77 0.56 13.30
CA LEU A 93 5.31 -0.82 13.34
C LEU A 93 4.82 -1.21 11.95
N ASP A 94 5.52 -2.14 11.32
CA ASP A 94 5.18 -2.65 9.99
C ASP A 94 4.60 -4.07 10.06
N VAL A 95 4.11 -4.60 8.95
CA VAL A 95 3.45 -5.91 8.86
C VAL A 95 4.00 -6.76 7.71
N THR A 96 3.83 -8.09 7.78
CA THR A 96 4.08 -8.96 6.61
C THR A 96 2.90 -8.91 5.63
N PRO A 97 3.10 -8.63 4.32
CA PRO A 97 2.00 -8.46 3.37
C PRO A 97 1.35 -9.78 2.94
N LEU A 98 2.03 -10.91 3.14
CA LEU A 98 1.58 -12.23 2.73
C LEU A 98 1.54 -13.19 3.92
N SER A 99 0.66 -14.19 3.80
CA SER A 99 0.63 -15.28 4.79
C SER A 99 1.82 -16.19 4.54
N LEU A 100 2.58 -16.47 5.60
CA LEU A 100 3.63 -17.46 5.59
C LEU A 100 3.06 -18.79 6.08
N GLY A 101 3.38 -19.88 5.40
CA GLY A 101 2.87 -21.20 5.72
C GLY A 101 3.69 -22.29 5.05
N ILE A 102 3.32 -23.53 5.32
CA ILE A 102 3.94 -24.73 4.74
C ILE A 102 2.88 -25.55 4.03
N GLU A 103 3.32 -26.37 3.09
CA GLU A 103 2.48 -27.41 2.50
C GLU A 103 2.35 -28.57 3.49
N THR A 104 1.12 -29.04 3.69
CA THR A 104 0.79 -30.21 4.51
C THR A 104 0.22 -31.34 3.66
N LEU A 105 0.09 -32.55 4.24
CA LEU A 105 -0.44 -33.73 3.55
C LEU A 105 -1.70 -33.40 2.74
N GLY A 106 -1.74 -33.89 1.49
CA GLY A 106 -2.80 -33.58 0.55
C GLY A 106 -2.58 -32.30 -0.27
N GLY A 107 -1.38 -31.70 -0.22
CA GLY A 107 -1.04 -30.51 -1.01
C GLY A 107 -1.72 -29.24 -0.53
N VAL A 108 -2.12 -29.20 0.74
CA VAL A 108 -2.87 -28.09 1.33
C VAL A 108 -1.91 -27.08 1.94
N PHE A 109 -2.07 -25.80 1.60
CA PHE A 109 -1.31 -24.72 2.23
C PHE A 109 -1.84 -24.41 3.63
N THR A 110 -1.05 -24.74 4.65
CA THR A 110 -1.35 -24.46 6.05
C THR A 110 -0.60 -23.21 6.51
N ARG A 111 -1.36 -22.18 6.88
CA ARG A 111 -0.82 -20.87 7.33
C ARG A 111 -0.22 -20.99 8.73
N LEU A 112 0.97 -20.44 8.91
CA LEU A 112 1.67 -20.31 10.20
C LEU A 112 1.64 -18.87 10.72
N ILE A 113 1.86 -17.90 9.84
CA ILE A 113 1.74 -16.46 10.12
C ILE A 113 0.80 -15.87 9.08
N SER A 114 -0.27 -15.23 9.52
CA SER A 114 -1.24 -14.60 8.62
C SER A 114 -0.68 -13.32 8.01
N ARG A 115 -1.14 -12.97 6.81
CA ARG A 115 -0.87 -11.64 6.23
C ARG A 115 -1.37 -10.55 7.18
N ASN A 116 -0.74 -9.39 7.13
CA ASN A 116 -0.96 -8.23 8.00
C ASN A 116 -0.59 -8.46 9.48
N THR A 117 0.16 -9.52 9.81
CA THR A 117 0.74 -9.68 11.16
C THR A 117 1.89 -8.68 11.35
N THR A 118 1.87 -7.92 12.45
CA THR A 118 2.95 -6.98 12.82
C THR A 118 4.30 -7.67 12.96
N ILE A 119 5.35 -7.05 12.45
CA ILE A 119 6.74 -7.52 12.53
C ILE A 119 7.56 -6.64 13.48
N PRO A 120 8.56 -7.22 14.19
CA PRO A 120 9.00 -8.62 14.13
C PRO A 120 8.02 -9.60 14.80
N THR A 121 7.88 -10.82 14.25
CA THR A 121 7.01 -11.87 14.80
C THR A 121 7.68 -13.25 14.73
N LYS A 122 7.30 -14.15 15.63
CA LYS A 122 7.80 -15.54 15.69
C LYS A 122 6.65 -16.50 15.95
N LYS A 123 6.59 -17.59 15.18
CA LYS A 123 5.70 -18.72 15.41
C LYS A 123 6.52 -20.01 15.49
N SER A 124 6.29 -20.81 16.52
CA SER A 124 6.86 -22.15 16.65
C SER A 124 5.70 -23.14 16.79
N GLN A 125 5.76 -24.22 16.03
CA GLN A 125 4.81 -25.33 16.07
C GLN A 125 5.65 -26.60 16.12
N VAL A 126 5.50 -27.36 17.20
CA VAL A 126 6.23 -28.61 17.49
C VAL A 126 5.33 -29.79 17.21
#